data_AF-A0A8H5P8Y2-F1
#
_entry.id   AF-A0A8H5P8Y2-F1
#
_cell.length_a   1.000
_cell.length_b   1.000
_cell.length_c   1.000
_cell.angle_alpha   90.00
_cell.angle_beta   90.00
_cell.angle_gamma   90.00
#
_symmetry.space_group_name_H-M   'P 1'
#
loop_
_entity.id
_entity.type
_entity.pdbx_description
1 polymer ?
#
loop_
_entity_poly.entity_id
_entity_poly.type
_entity_poly.pdbx_seq_one_letter_code
_entity_poly.pdbx_strand_id
1 'polypeptide(L)'
;MPARSTQITIENHTSQDFHGGHGGLDHGIWSENIPDTIPKGQSGTMRAESDGIMSGDQGYVIYTSAAGNLQFDFDNPYVGDNSYHPSVPNQFNVSSSGGDGNNCIITYTITEKLGHGHK
;
A
#
# COMPACT_ATOMS: atom_id res chain seq x y z
N MET A 1 19.83 -6.98 10.17
CA MET A 1 19.02 -5.89 9.59
C MET A 1 18.77 -6.25 8.14
N PRO A 2 17.55 -6.09 7.63
CA PRO A 2 17.25 -6.37 6.23
C PRO A 2 18.04 -5.42 5.32
N ALA A 3 18.38 -5.88 4.12
CA ALA A 3 19.06 -5.06 3.12
C ALA A 3 18.09 -4.05 2.48
N ARG A 4 16.83 -4.47 2.30
CA ARG A 4 15.72 -3.70 1.76
C ARG A 4 14.48 -3.84 2.65
N SER A 5 13.69 -2.78 2.75
CA SER A 5 12.40 -2.84 3.42
C SER A 5 11.44 -1.80 2.86
N THR A 6 10.15 -2.14 2.84
CA THR A 6 9.08 -1.24 2.42
C THR A 6 8.02 -1.17 3.51
N GLN A 7 7.88 0.00 4.12
CA GLN A 7 6.74 0.34 4.94
C GLN A 7 5.71 1.08 4.12
N ILE A 8 4.48 0.59 4.16
CA ILE A 8 3.34 1.15 3.46
C ILE A 8 2.38 1.71 4.50
N THR A 9 2.08 2.99 4.42
CA THR A 9 1.00 3.63 5.18
C THR A 9 -0.14 3.97 4.22
N ILE A 10 -1.34 3.47 4.49
CA ILE A 10 -2.54 3.84 3.74
C ILE A 10 -3.39 4.75 4.63
N GLU A 11 -3.59 5.99 4.20
CA GLU A 11 -4.45 6.96 4.85
C GLU A 11 -5.81 6.98 4.15
N ASN A 12 -6.84 6.53 4.85
CA ASN A 12 -8.20 6.48 4.36
C ASN A 12 -8.94 7.78 4.71
N HIS A 13 -8.94 8.75 3.79
CA HIS A 13 -9.73 9.99 3.93
C HIS A 13 -11.08 9.90 3.20
N THR A 14 -11.59 8.68 2.96
CA THR A 14 -12.91 8.46 2.35
C THR A 14 -14.00 8.32 3.41
N SER A 15 -15.26 8.24 2.98
CA SER A 15 -16.38 7.92 3.86
C SER A 15 -16.57 6.42 4.15
N GLN A 16 -15.74 5.56 3.55
CA GLN A 16 -15.89 4.10 3.58
C GLN A 16 -14.75 3.45 4.36
N ASP A 17 -15.06 2.36 5.08
CA ASP A 17 -14.03 1.51 5.66
C ASP A 17 -13.39 0.64 4.56
N PHE A 18 -12.12 0.32 4.72
CA PHE A 18 -11.41 -0.64 3.89
C PHE A 18 -11.26 -1.94 4.67
N HIS A 19 -11.80 -3.04 4.17
CA HIS A 19 -11.88 -4.32 4.88
C HIS A 19 -11.13 -5.44 4.18
N GLY A 20 -10.92 -6.52 4.94
CA GLY A 20 -10.35 -7.77 4.44
C GLY A 20 -8.92 -7.57 3.97
N GLY A 21 -8.12 -6.80 4.72
CA GLY A 21 -6.72 -6.58 4.41
C GLY A 21 -5.97 -7.90 4.28
N HIS A 22 -5.40 -8.15 3.11
CA HIS A 22 -4.54 -9.31 2.86
C HIS A 22 -3.52 -8.97 1.79
N GLY A 23 -2.52 -9.83 1.60
CA GLY A 23 -1.44 -9.58 0.66
C GLY A 23 -0.54 -10.78 0.48
N GLY A 24 0.28 -10.72 -0.55
CA GLY A 24 1.28 -11.74 -0.88
C GLY A 24 2.65 -11.09 -1.07
N LEU A 25 3.69 -11.89 -0.89
CA LEU A 25 5.07 -11.51 -1.18
C LEU A 25 5.65 -12.51 -2.18
N ASP A 26 6.17 -11.99 -3.29
CA ASP A 26 7.00 -12.76 -4.21
C ASP A 26 8.42 -12.89 -3.65
N HIS A 27 8.86 -11.86 -2.92
CA HIS A 27 10.15 -11.80 -2.23
C HIS A 27 10.03 -11.09 -0.87
N GLY A 28 10.77 -11.57 0.12
CA GLY A 28 10.79 -10.99 1.46
C GLY A 28 9.79 -11.63 2.42
N ILE A 29 9.67 -11.01 3.59
CA ILE A 29 8.77 -11.40 4.67
C ILE A 29 8.04 -10.19 5.25
N TRP A 30 6.79 -10.36 5.68
CA TRP A 30 6.07 -9.34 6.45
C TRP A 30 6.69 -9.24 7.85
N SER A 31 7.21 -8.06 8.21
CA SER A 31 7.69 -7.75 9.56
C SER A 31 6.67 -6.98 10.40
N GLU A 32 5.70 -6.33 9.74
CA GLU A 32 4.48 -5.77 10.36
C GLU A 32 3.27 -6.23 9.53
N ASN A 33 2.29 -6.85 10.21
CA ASN A 33 1.14 -7.48 9.57
C ASN A 33 0.24 -6.47 8.89
N ILE A 34 -0.43 -6.93 7.83
CA ILE A 34 -1.48 -6.20 7.14
C ILE A 34 -2.68 -6.05 8.10
N PRO A 35 -3.13 -4.82 8.41
CA PRO A 35 -4.34 -4.64 9.20
C PRO A 35 -5.57 -5.23 8.49
N ASP A 36 -6.41 -5.96 9.22
CA ASP A 36 -7.64 -6.53 8.64
C ASP A 36 -8.61 -5.45 8.15
N THR A 37 -8.57 -4.25 8.74
CA THR A 37 -9.43 -3.12 8.38
C THR A 37 -8.71 -1.79 8.61
N ILE A 38 -8.94 -0.84 7.69
CA ILE A 38 -8.58 0.57 7.85
C ILE A 38 -9.90 1.37 7.89
N PRO A 39 -10.36 1.79 9.09
CA PRO A 39 -11.59 2.55 9.22
C PRO A 39 -11.54 3.88 8.47
N LYS A 40 -12.70 4.42 8.11
CA LYS A 40 -12.84 5.75 7.53
C LYS A 40 -12.18 6.82 8.41
N GLY A 41 -11.43 7.72 7.78
CA GLY A 41 -10.68 8.78 8.46
C GLY A 41 -9.47 8.31 9.28
N GLN A 42 -9.08 7.03 9.17
CA GLN A 42 -7.93 6.46 9.88
C GLN A 42 -6.84 6.02 8.90
N SER A 43 -5.70 5.57 9.44
CA SER A 43 -4.62 4.98 8.67
C SER A 43 -4.28 3.57 9.15
N GLY A 44 -3.74 2.78 8.23
CA GLY A 44 -3.16 1.47 8.51
C GLY A 44 -1.72 1.42 7.98
N THR A 45 -0.86 0.73 8.71
CA THR A 45 0.55 0.54 8.35
C THR A 45 0.85 -0.95 8.25
N MET A 46 1.68 -1.31 7.27
CA MET A 46 2.32 -2.63 7.20
C MET A 46 3.75 -2.49 6.71
N ARG A 47 4.54 -3.56 6.87
CA ARG A 47 5.95 -3.55 6.49
C ARG A 47 6.42 -4.91 5.98
N ALA A 48 7.05 -4.89 4.81
CA ALA A 48 7.79 -6.01 4.26
C ALA A 48 9.30 -5.75 4.35
N GLU A 49 10.08 -6.82 4.49
CA GLU A 49 11.54 -6.78 4.60
C GLU A 49 12.16 -7.89 3.75
N SER A 50 13.32 -7.62 3.15
CA SER A 50 14.12 -8.64 2.48
C SER A 50 14.58 -9.71 3.50
N ASP A 51 14.43 -10.99 3.18
CA ASP A 51 14.83 -12.13 4.02
C ASP A 51 15.87 -13.06 3.37
N GLY A 52 16.30 -12.75 2.14
CA GLY A 52 17.25 -13.52 1.35
C GLY A 52 18.60 -12.83 1.10
N ILE A 53 19.55 -13.60 0.54
CA ILE A 53 20.86 -13.08 0.11
C ILE A 53 20.67 -12.35 -1.22
N MET A 54 21.08 -11.07 -1.28
CA MET A 54 20.95 -10.23 -2.47
C MET A 54 19.51 -10.14 -3.02
N SER A 55 18.51 -10.17 -2.13
CA SER A 55 17.10 -10.01 -2.49
C SER A 55 16.56 -8.65 -2.07
N GLY A 56 15.50 -8.23 -2.76
CA GLY A 56 14.64 -7.13 -2.35
C GLY A 56 13.43 -7.62 -1.54
N ASP A 57 12.45 -6.76 -1.41
CA ASP A 57 11.09 -7.10 -1.00
C ASP A 57 10.10 -6.70 -2.10
N GLN A 58 9.19 -7.60 -2.45
CA GLN A 58 8.23 -7.43 -3.54
C GLN A 58 6.92 -8.11 -3.18
N GLY A 59 5.82 -7.43 -3.43
CA GLY A 59 4.50 -8.02 -3.25
C GLY A 59 3.36 -7.05 -3.47
N TYR A 60 2.24 -7.36 -2.85
CA TYR A 60 1.02 -6.59 -2.98
C TYR A 60 0.18 -6.63 -1.71
N VAL A 61 -0.65 -5.60 -1.52
CA VAL A 61 -1.68 -5.53 -0.48
C VAL A 61 -3.02 -5.22 -1.13
N ILE A 62 -4.08 -5.91 -0.70
CA ILE A 62 -5.45 -5.73 -1.19
C ILE A 62 -6.39 -5.41 -0.02
N TYR A 63 -7.30 -4.47 -0.26
CA TYR A 63 -8.48 -4.21 0.55
C TYR A 63 -9.73 -4.15 -0.32
N THR A 64 -10.90 -4.30 0.30
CA THR A 64 -12.21 -4.09 -0.34
C THR A 64 -12.98 -2.99 0.38
N SER A 65 -13.64 -2.12 -0.38
CA SER A 65 -14.62 -1.15 0.12
C SER A 65 -15.96 -1.32 -0.61
N ALA A 66 -16.97 -0.52 -0.24
CA ALA A 66 -18.23 -0.50 -0.97
C ALA A 66 -18.09 0.02 -2.41
N ALA A 67 -17.01 0.75 -2.73
CA ALA A 67 -16.70 1.21 -4.08
C ALA A 67 -16.00 0.16 -4.95
N GLY A 68 -15.35 -0.84 -4.34
CA GLY A 68 -14.60 -1.90 -5.04
C GLY A 68 -13.28 -2.24 -4.36
N ASN A 69 -12.40 -2.94 -5.09
CA ASN A 69 -11.10 -3.38 -4.58
C ASN A 69 -10.05 -2.27 -4.71
N LEU A 70 -9.19 -2.16 -3.69
CA LEU A 70 -7.97 -1.37 -3.69
C LEU A 70 -6.80 -2.34 -3.68
N GLN A 71 -5.83 -2.16 -4.57
CA GLN A 71 -4.61 -2.96 -4.64
C GLN A 71 -3.40 -2.03 -4.65
N PHE A 72 -2.37 -2.40 -3.90
CA PHE A 72 -1.12 -1.64 -3.76
C PHE A 72 0.04 -2.59 -4.01
N ASP A 73 0.53 -2.63 -5.24
CA ASP A 73 1.73 -3.39 -5.61
C ASP A 73 3.00 -2.59 -5.29
N PHE A 74 4.04 -3.28 -4.84
CA PHE A 74 5.35 -2.70 -4.52
C PHE A 74 6.49 -3.64 -4.90
N ASP A 75 7.62 -3.05 -5.29
CA ASP A 75 8.88 -3.72 -5.53
C ASP A 75 10.04 -2.80 -5.10
N ASN A 76 10.81 -3.24 -4.12
CA ASN A 76 12.05 -2.63 -3.66
C ASN A 76 13.20 -3.61 -3.89
N PRO A 77 13.77 -3.63 -5.12
CA PRO A 77 14.72 -4.66 -5.52
C PRO A 77 16.08 -4.47 -4.81
N TYR A 78 16.88 -5.54 -4.74
CA TYR A 78 18.23 -5.46 -4.19
C TYR A 78 19.11 -4.44 -4.95
N VAL A 79 18.97 -4.40 -6.28
CA VAL A 79 19.59 -3.44 -7.20
C VAL A 79 18.54 -2.97 -8.19
N GLY A 80 18.41 -1.65 -8.35
CA GLY A 80 17.41 -1.02 -9.20
C GLY A 80 16.67 0.09 -8.49
N ASP A 81 15.69 0.64 -9.18
CA ASP A 81 14.77 1.64 -8.65
C ASP A 81 13.53 0.97 -8.06
N ASN A 82 12.99 1.56 -7.00
CA ASN A 82 11.76 1.10 -6.39
C ASN A 82 10.57 1.38 -7.32
N SER A 83 9.58 0.51 -7.32
CA SER A 83 8.35 0.71 -8.09
C SER A 83 7.10 0.44 -7.27
N TYR A 84 6.06 1.20 -7.58
CA TYR A 84 4.81 1.25 -6.83
C TYR A 84 3.65 1.41 -7.80
N HIS A 85 2.63 0.57 -7.68
CA HIS A 85 1.47 0.60 -8.58
C HIS A 85 0.16 0.49 -7.80
N PRO A 86 -0.41 1.62 -7.33
CA PRO A 86 -1.73 1.60 -6.71
C PRO A 86 -2.83 1.53 -7.77
N SER A 87 -3.81 0.66 -7.54
CA SER A 87 -5.06 0.56 -8.28
C SER A 87 -6.22 0.75 -7.32
N VAL A 88 -7.06 1.76 -7.56
CA VAL A 88 -8.21 2.09 -6.70
C VAL A 88 -9.49 2.19 -7.53
N PRO A 89 -10.68 1.98 -6.92
CA PRO A 89 -11.94 2.16 -7.61
C PRO A 89 -12.07 3.55 -8.22
N ASN A 90 -12.82 3.66 -9.33
CA ASN A 90 -12.98 4.91 -10.07
C ASN A 90 -13.53 6.06 -9.23
N GLN A 91 -14.22 5.78 -8.14
CA GLN A 91 -14.80 6.74 -7.20
C GLN A 91 -13.75 7.37 -6.28
N PHE A 92 -12.53 6.84 -6.22
CA PHE A 92 -11.45 7.34 -5.38
C PHE A 92 -10.31 7.96 -6.20
N ASN A 93 -9.56 8.86 -5.57
CA ASN A 93 -8.23 9.28 -5.99
C ASN A 93 -7.20 8.65 -5.05
N VAL A 94 -6.01 8.41 -5.59
CA VAL A 94 -4.83 8.02 -4.84
C VAL A 94 -3.70 9.00 -5.14
N SER A 95 -3.03 9.49 -4.11
CA SER A 95 -1.74 10.18 -4.21
C SER A 95 -0.72 9.47 -3.34
N SER A 96 0.53 9.39 -3.81
CA SER A 96 1.64 8.78 -3.09
C SER A 96 2.70 9.80 -2.73
N SER A 97 3.38 9.59 -1.59
CA SER A 97 4.59 10.34 -1.22
C SER A 97 5.61 9.42 -0.54
N GLY A 98 6.90 9.75 -0.69
CA GLY A 98 8.00 8.90 -0.24
C GLY A 98 8.28 7.74 -1.21
N GLY A 99 8.77 6.63 -0.67
CA GLY A 99 9.11 5.42 -1.44
C GLY A 99 10.56 5.31 -1.92
N ASP A 100 11.43 6.26 -1.58
CA ASP A 100 12.83 6.24 -2.02
C ASP A 100 13.76 5.52 -1.03
N GLY A 101 14.92 5.09 -1.55
CA GLY A 101 16.01 4.52 -0.77
C GLY A 101 15.88 3.01 -0.52
N ASN A 102 16.68 2.50 0.43
CA ASN A 102 16.68 1.07 0.75
C ASN A 102 15.61 0.69 1.78
N ASN A 103 15.33 1.60 2.72
CA ASN A 103 14.31 1.46 3.74
C ASN A 103 13.20 2.44 3.44
N CYS A 104 12.30 2.01 2.56
CA CYS A 104 11.28 2.83 1.96
C CYS A 104 10.15 3.05 2.95
N ILE A 105 9.66 4.29 2.99
CA ILE A 105 8.39 4.63 3.62
C ILE A 105 7.56 5.28 2.52
N ILE A 106 6.50 4.61 2.10
CA ILE A 106 5.54 5.13 1.14
C ILE A 106 4.20 5.35 1.83
N THR A 107 3.64 6.54 1.66
CA THR A 107 2.30 6.88 2.14
C THR A 107 1.36 7.05 0.96
N TYR A 108 0.27 6.29 0.95
CA TYR A 108 -0.86 6.46 0.04
C TYR A 108 -1.98 7.20 0.73
N THR A 109 -2.37 8.35 0.19
CA THR A 109 -3.54 9.11 0.64
C THR A 109 -4.70 8.81 -0.30
N ILE A 110 -5.77 8.20 0.23
CA ILE A 110 -6.97 7.83 -0.52
C ILE A 110 -8.09 8.82 -0.20
N THR A 111 -8.65 9.45 -1.23
CA THR A 111 -9.74 10.44 -1.11
C THR A 111 -10.87 10.11 -2.07
N GLU A 112 -12.07 10.62 -1.82
CA GLU A 112 -13.17 10.51 -2.78
C GLU A 112 -12.95 11.46 -3.97
N LYS A 113 -13.33 11.02 -5.17
CA LYS A 113 -13.52 11.94 -6.29
C LYS A 113 -14.78 12.74 -6.01
N LEU A 114 -14.63 14.06 -5.91
CA LEU A 114 -15.77 14.96 -5.88
C LEU A 114 -16.60 14.70 -7.14
N GLY A 115 -17.83 14.21 -6.95
CA GLY A 115 -18.77 14.06 -8.05
C GLY A 115 -19.00 15.43 -8.69
N HIS A 116 -18.84 15.54 -10.00
CA HIS A 116 -19.50 16.60 -10.74
C HIS A 116 -21.00 16.36 -10.55
N GLY A 117 -21.58 17.02 -9.54
CA GLY A 117 -23.01 16.99 -9.29
C GLY A 117 -23.73 17.44 -10.55
N HIS A 118 -24.45 16.52 -11.17
CA HIS A 118 -25.52 16.92 -12.07
C HIS A 118 -26.56 17.63 -11.20
N LYS A 119 -26.68 18.94 -11.45
CA LYS A 119 -27.72 19.81 -10.90
C LYS A 119 -29.10 19.36 -11.34
#